data_AF-A0A8C7UTW0-F1
#
_entry.id   AF-A0A8C7UTW0-F1
#
_cell.length_a   1.000
_cell.length_b   1.000
_cell.length_c   1.000
_cell.angle_alpha   90.00
_cell.angle_beta   90.00
_cell.angle_gamma   90.00
#
_symmetry.space_group_name_H-M   'P 1'
#
loop_
_entity.id
_entity.type
_entity.pdbx_description
1 polymer ?
#
loop_
_entity_poly.entity_id
_entity_poly.type
_entity_poly.pdbx_seq_one_letter_code
_entity_poly.pdbx_strand_id
1 'polypeptide(L)'
;IHVCAMDVTGMINTLYVDDRGDNVKFLSAVAHSIFEDGTVNWGRVASLTSFGAAVCRYLRGKGRDNCVDLVGEEISEYLVTHHKDWLVKHNSWTGFVEFFPVAEPESRCRNIIMTIFGLAGIGATMTFLVM
;
A
#
# COMPACT_ATOMS: atom_id res chain seq x y z
N ILE A 1 2.90 12.85 5.39
CA ILE A 1 1.50 12.48 5.07
C ILE A 1 0.88 13.44 4.05
N HIS A 2 1.01 14.76 4.20
CA HIS A 2 0.41 15.75 3.29
C HIS A 2 1.02 15.80 1.86
N VAL A 3 2.30 15.41 1.70
CA VAL A 3 2.99 15.38 0.39
C VAL A 3 2.54 14.19 -0.46
N CYS A 4 2.48 12.96 0.10
CA CYS A 4 2.00 11.79 -0.64
C CYS A 4 0.54 11.91 -1.12
N ALA A 5 -0.30 12.68 -0.42
CA ALA A 5 -1.68 12.89 -0.83
C ALA A 5 -1.82 13.75 -2.10
N MET A 6 -0.88 14.69 -2.32
CA MET A 6 -0.85 15.53 -3.52
C MET A 6 -0.47 14.72 -4.77
N ASP A 7 0.52 13.84 -4.67
CA ASP A 7 0.92 12.95 -5.77
C ASP A 7 -0.21 11.99 -6.18
N VAL A 8 -0.91 11.42 -5.21
CA VAL A 8 -2.03 10.50 -5.49
C VAL A 8 -3.20 11.23 -6.16
N THR A 9 -3.49 12.47 -5.75
CA THR A 9 -4.54 13.28 -6.39
C THR A 9 -4.17 13.63 -7.84
N GLY A 10 -2.89 13.92 -8.11
CA GLY A 10 -2.37 14.14 -9.45
C GLY A 10 -2.52 12.90 -10.34
N MET A 11 -2.12 11.72 -9.83
CA MET A 11 -2.30 10.45 -10.54
C MET A 11 -3.78 10.14 -10.85
N ILE A 12 -4.67 10.34 -9.87
CA ILE A 12 -6.10 10.09 -10.06
C ILE A 12 -6.66 11.01 -11.16
N ASN A 13 -6.28 12.29 -11.18
CA ASN A 13 -6.70 13.20 -12.24
C ASN A 13 -6.18 12.79 -13.61
N THR A 14 -4.93 12.35 -13.74
CA THR A 14 -4.39 11.89 -15.03
C THR A 14 -5.09 10.63 -15.52
N LEU A 15 -5.32 9.65 -14.65
CA LEU A 15 -5.90 8.35 -15.03
C LEU A 15 -7.42 8.41 -15.24
N TYR A 16 -8.14 9.17 -14.41
CA TYR A 16 -9.60 9.32 -14.52
C TYR A 16 -10.01 10.23 -15.67
N VAL A 17 -9.19 11.22 -16.05
CA VAL A 17 -9.50 12.12 -17.18
C VAL A 17 -9.38 11.40 -18.53
N ASP A 18 -8.53 10.39 -18.62
CA ASP A 18 -8.37 9.57 -19.84
C ASP A 18 -9.52 8.56 -20.01
N ASP A 19 -10.02 8.01 -18.90
CA ASP A 19 -11.17 7.09 -18.88
C ASP A 19 -12.49 7.87 -18.88
N ARG A 20 -12.96 8.22 -20.08
CA ARG A 20 -14.24 8.90 -20.28
C ARG A 20 -15.41 8.08 -19.71
N GLY A 21 -15.80 8.41 -18.48
CA GLY A 21 -17.13 8.17 -17.97
C GLY A 21 -17.21 7.01 -16.99
N ASP A 22 -17.49 7.39 -15.75
CA ASP A 22 -18.27 6.63 -14.78
C ASP A 22 -17.77 5.27 -14.28
N ASN A 23 -16.77 4.67 -14.90
CA ASN A 23 -16.38 3.30 -14.65
C ASN A 23 -15.10 3.19 -13.83
N VAL A 24 -15.09 2.34 -12.81
CA VAL A 24 -13.91 2.07 -11.97
C VAL A 24 -12.96 1.07 -12.64
N LYS A 25 -13.21 0.67 -13.89
CA LYS A 25 -12.42 -0.30 -14.66
C LYS A 25 -10.97 0.09 -14.88
N PHE A 26 -10.64 1.38 -14.87
CA PHE A 26 -9.24 1.83 -14.90
C PHE A 26 -8.41 1.25 -13.74
N LEU A 27 -9.04 0.88 -12.61
CA LEU A 27 -8.37 0.22 -11.48
C LEU A 27 -7.77 -1.13 -11.88
N SER A 28 -8.40 -1.87 -12.77
CA SER A 28 -7.85 -3.14 -13.27
C SER A 28 -6.57 -2.91 -14.09
N ALA A 29 -6.54 -1.84 -14.90
CA ALA A 29 -5.34 -1.45 -15.64
C ALA A 29 -4.21 -0.98 -14.69
N VAL A 30 -4.54 -0.20 -13.66
CA VAL A 30 -3.58 0.20 -12.62
C VAL A 30 -3.05 -1.01 -11.86
N ALA A 31 -3.93 -1.94 -11.48
CA ALA A 31 -3.53 -3.17 -10.82
C ALA A 31 -2.59 -3.99 -11.72
N HIS A 32 -2.93 -4.14 -13.01
CA HIS A 32 -2.04 -4.79 -13.98
C HIS A 32 -0.66 -4.15 -14.04
N SER A 33 -0.57 -2.82 -14.10
CA SER A 33 0.72 -2.11 -14.07
C SER A 33 1.51 -2.33 -12.78
N ILE A 34 0.84 -2.41 -11.61
CA ILE A 34 1.51 -2.66 -10.31
C ILE A 34 2.13 -4.07 -10.25
N PHE A 35 1.54 -5.05 -10.94
CA PHE A 35 1.96 -6.45 -10.90
C PHE A 35 2.60 -6.94 -12.21
N GLU A 36 2.88 -6.04 -13.15
CA GLU A 36 3.34 -6.36 -14.51
C GLU A 36 4.65 -7.15 -14.53
N ASP A 37 5.53 -6.90 -13.56
CA ASP A 37 6.82 -7.60 -13.43
C ASP A 37 6.71 -9.01 -12.82
N GLY A 38 5.48 -9.49 -12.57
CA GLY A 38 5.19 -10.80 -11.99
C GLY A 38 5.44 -10.92 -10.49
N THR A 39 5.92 -9.87 -9.81
CA THR A 39 6.17 -9.89 -8.37
C THR A 39 4.93 -9.51 -7.58
N VAL A 40 4.50 -10.40 -6.68
CA VAL A 40 3.39 -10.14 -5.74
C VAL A 40 3.91 -10.14 -4.31
N ASN A 41 3.57 -9.09 -3.55
CA ASN A 41 3.87 -8.97 -2.13
C ASN A 41 2.82 -8.10 -1.41
N TRP A 42 2.77 -8.20 -0.08
CA TRP A 42 1.80 -7.44 0.72
C TRP A 42 1.94 -5.92 0.60
N GLY A 43 3.15 -5.41 0.35
CA GLY A 43 3.36 -3.99 0.08
C GLY A 43 2.62 -3.51 -1.17
N ARG A 44 2.63 -4.28 -2.26
CA ARG A 44 1.91 -3.96 -3.50
C ARG A 44 0.39 -4.08 -3.34
N VAL A 45 -0.08 -5.11 -2.63
CA VAL A 45 -1.50 -5.25 -2.26
C VAL A 45 -1.97 -4.05 -1.42
N ALA A 46 -1.15 -3.62 -0.44
CA ALA A 46 -1.41 -2.43 0.36
C ALA A 46 -1.43 -1.14 -0.48
N SER A 47 -0.52 -1.01 -1.45
CA SER A 47 -0.48 0.13 -2.37
C SER A 47 -1.72 0.21 -3.25
N LEU A 48 -2.15 -0.90 -3.87
CA LEU A 48 -3.35 -0.94 -4.71
C LEU A 48 -4.61 -0.59 -3.91
N THR A 49 -4.77 -1.17 -2.71
CA THR A 49 -5.91 -0.87 -1.82
C THR A 49 -5.90 0.57 -1.31
N SER A 50 -4.73 1.12 -1.00
CA SER A 50 -4.58 2.53 -0.60
C SER A 50 -4.90 3.49 -1.75
N PHE A 51 -4.48 3.15 -2.98
CA PHE A 51 -4.85 3.89 -4.18
C PHE A 51 -6.36 3.86 -4.40
N GLY A 52 -7.00 2.68 -4.29
CA GLY A 52 -8.45 2.54 -4.32
C GLY A 52 -9.17 3.42 -3.28
N ALA A 53 -8.68 3.44 -2.03
CA ALA A 53 -9.24 4.32 -1.00
C ALA A 53 -9.13 5.82 -1.36
N ALA A 54 -8.04 6.23 -2.01
CA ALA A 54 -7.90 7.60 -2.51
C ALA A 54 -8.86 7.90 -3.66
N VAL A 55 -9.07 6.94 -4.57
CA VAL A 55 -10.11 7.03 -5.62
C VAL A 55 -11.50 7.18 -5.00
N CYS A 56 -11.85 6.38 -3.99
CA CYS A 56 -13.12 6.52 -3.28
C CYS A 56 -13.29 7.93 -2.69
N ARG A 57 -12.25 8.47 -2.04
CA ARG A 57 -12.29 9.84 -1.50
C ARG A 57 -12.50 10.89 -2.60
N TYR A 58 -11.84 10.73 -3.73
CA TYR A 58 -12.01 11.61 -4.89
C TYR A 58 -13.44 11.55 -5.45
N LEU A 59 -13.98 10.34 -5.66
CA LEU A 59 -15.32 10.12 -6.18
C LEU A 59 -16.42 10.64 -5.24
N ARG A 60 -16.26 10.47 -3.92
CA ARG A 60 -17.16 11.08 -2.92
C ARG A 60 -17.16 12.60 -3.02
N GLY A 61 -16.00 13.22 -3.22
CA GLY A 61 -15.89 14.67 -3.45
C GLY A 61 -16.62 15.16 -4.72
N LYS A 62 -16.93 14.24 -5.65
CA LYS A 62 -17.70 14.48 -6.88
C LYS A 62 -19.18 14.08 -6.75
N GLY A 63 -19.65 13.70 -5.56
CA GLY A 63 -21.05 13.33 -5.31
C GLY A 63 -21.41 11.86 -5.60
N ARG A 64 -20.41 10.96 -5.66
CA ARG A 64 -20.64 9.51 -5.82
C ARG A 64 -20.52 8.78 -4.49
N ASP A 65 -21.65 8.44 -3.90
CA ASP A 65 -21.70 7.85 -2.55
C ASP A 65 -21.43 6.32 -2.52
N ASN A 66 -21.67 5.61 -3.62
CA ASN A 66 -21.46 4.16 -3.76
C ASN A 66 -20.04 3.75 -4.22
N CYS A 67 -19.06 4.67 -4.11
CA CYS A 67 -17.72 4.42 -4.65
C CYS A 67 -16.96 3.29 -3.93
N VAL A 68 -17.21 3.06 -2.64
CA VAL A 68 -16.49 2.06 -1.85
C VAL A 68 -16.81 0.66 -2.34
N ASP A 69 -18.08 0.38 -2.62
CA ASP A 69 -18.53 -0.93 -3.12
C ASP A 69 -17.95 -1.19 -4.50
N LEU A 70 -18.08 -0.24 -5.42
CA LEU A 70 -17.58 -0.37 -6.79
C LEU A 70 -16.05 -0.55 -6.85
N VAL A 71 -15.29 0.28 -6.14
CA VAL A 71 -13.83 0.20 -6.11
C VAL A 71 -13.36 -1.07 -5.40
N GLY A 72 -14.03 -1.43 -4.31
CA GLY A 72 -13.72 -2.64 -3.56
C GLY A 72 -13.94 -3.90 -4.39
N GLU A 73 -15.06 -3.96 -5.13
CA GLU A 73 -15.38 -5.06 -6.03
C GLU A 73 -14.30 -5.22 -7.12
N GLU A 74 -13.96 -4.16 -7.86
CA GLU A 74 -12.93 -4.23 -8.91
C GLU A 74 -11.56 -4.70 -8.37
N ILE A 75 -11.12 -4.15 -7.24
CA ILE A 75 -9.83 -4.55 -6.65
C ILE A 75 -9.87 -6.00 -6.19
N SER A 76 -10.97 -6.42 -5.55
CA SER A 76 -11.13 -7.78 -5.07
C SER A 76 -11.21 -8.79 -6.21
N GLU A 77 -11.94 -8.47 -7.28
CA GLU A 77 -12.07 -9.28 -8.49
C GLU A 77 -10.70 -9.45 -9.15
N TYR A 78 -9.94 -8.36 -9.30
CA TYR A 78 -8.59 -8.43 -9.87
C TYR A 78 -7.68 -9.36 -9.07
N LEU A 79 -7.61 -9.18 -7.75
CA LEU A 79 -6.73 -9.95 -6.86
C LEU A 79 -7.11 -11.44 -6.84
N VAL A 80 -8.40 -11.75 -6.79
CA VAL A 80 -8.88 -13.14 -6.82
C VAL A 80 -8.66 -13.77 -8.19
N THR A 81 -8.80 -13.02 -9.27
CA THR A 81 -8.61 -13.55 -10.64
C THR A 81 -7.14 -13.84 -10.93
N HIS A 82 -6.22 -12.95 -10.53
CA HIS A 82 -4.81 -13.03 -10.96
C HIS A 82 -3.86 -13.55 -9.88
N HIS A 83 -4.21 -13.40 -8.60
CA HIS A 83 -3.26 -13.61 -7.49
C HIS A 83 -3.83 -14.47 -6.35
N LYS A 84 -4.93 -15.19 -6.57
CA LYS A 84 -5.54 -16.08 -5.57
C LYS A 84 -4.56 -17.10 -5.00
N ASP A 85 -3.80 -17.79 -5.83
CA ASP A 85 -2.87 -18.82 -5.37
C ASP A 85 -1.78 -18.23 -4.47
N TRP A 86 -1.31 -17.03 -4.80
CA TRP A 86 -0.38 -16.29 -3.97
C TRP A 86 -1.02 -15.89 -2.63
N LEU A 87 -2.24 -15.34 -2.65
CA LEU A 87 -2.97 -14.99 -1.43
C LEU A 87 -3.15 -16.19 -0.50
N VAL A 88 -3.58 -17.33 -1.04
CA VAL A 88 -3.76 -18.57 -0.25
C VAL A 88 -2.42 -19.04 0.32
N LYS A 89 -1.36 -19.08 -0.50
CA LYS A 89 -0.01 -19.47 -0.08
C LYS A 89 0.55 -18.58 1.03
N HIS A 90 0.17 -17.30 1.06
CA HIS A 90 0.63 -16.31 2.03
C HIS A 90 -0.40 -16.05 3.15
N ASN A 91 -1.22 -17.04 3.51
CA ASN A 91 -2.17 -16.98 4.64
C ASN A 91 -3.27 -15.91 4.49
N SER A 92 -3.60 -15.53 3.25
CA SER A 92 -4.68 -14.58 2.91
C SER A 92 -4.62 -13.31 3.76
N TRP A 93 -5.76 -12.71 4.12
CA TRP A 93 -5.78 -11.50 4.95
C TRP A 93 -5.15 -11.68 6.34
N THR A 94 -5.04 -12.91 6.87
CA THR A 94 -4.30 -13.18 8.10
C THR A 94 -2.81 -12.87 7.93
N GLY A 95 -2.21 -13.32 6.82
CA GLY A 95 -0.81 -12.99 6.50
C GLY A 95 -0.57 -11.51 6.25
N PHE A 96 -1.57 -10.77 5.75
CA PHE A 96 -1.49 -9.32 5.63
C PHE A 96 -1.37 -8.63 7.00
N VAL A 97 -2.19 -9.04 7.97
CA VAL A 97 -2.17 -8.52 9.35
C VAL A 97 -0.86 -8.87 10.05
N GLU A 98 -0.35 -10.09 9.84
CA GLU A 98 0.95 -10.52 10.38
C GLU A 98 2.12 -9.72 9.78
N PHE A 99 2.05 -9.37 8.49
CA PHE A 99 3.08 -8.57 7.81
C PHE A 99 3.06 -7.10 8.25
N PHE A 100 1.87 -6.54 8.50
CA PHE A 100 1.68 -5.18 9.02
C PHE A 100 1.09 -5.21 10.44
N PRO A 101 1.86 -5.62 11.45
CA PRO A 101 1.35 -5.68 12.81
C PRO A 101 0.96 -4.27 13.26
N VAL A 102 -0.24 -4.16 13.83
CA VAL A 102 -0.69 -2.92 14.47
C VAL A 102 0.18 -2.72 15.71
N ALA A 103 1.19 -1.87 15.62
CA ALA A 103 2.02 -1.53 16.76
C ALA A 103 1.14 -0.90 17.85
N GLU A 104 1.09 -1.52 19.03
CA GLU A 104 0.56 -0.85 20.22
C GLU A 104 1.37 0.44 20.46
N PRO A 105 0.73 1.56 20.81
CA PRO A 105 1.35 2.89 20.81
C PRO A 105 2.66 2.97 21.63
N GLU A 106 2.82 2.11 22.64
CA GLU A 106 4.00 2.08 23.50
C GLU A 106 5.25 1.45 22.84
N SER A 107 5.07 0.61 21.82
CA SER A 107 6.15 -0.20 21.22
C SER A 107 6.92 0.52 20.11
N ARG A 108 6.29 1.47 19.41
CA ARG A 108 6.91 2.20 18.28
C ARG A 108 7.98 3.21 18.75
N CYS A 109 7.77 3.86 19.89
CA CYS A 109 8.78 4.75 20.48
C CYS A 109 10.01 3.96 20.94
N ARG A 110 9.82 2.82 21.60
CA ARG A 110 10.91 2.01 22.12
C ARG A 110 11.80 1.41 21.01
N ASN A 111 11.21 0.91 19.92
CA ASN A 111 11.99 0.28 18.84
C ASN A 111 12.74 1.29 17.95
N ILE A 112 12.19 2.48 17.71
CA ILE A 112 12.91 3.54 16.97
C ILE A 112 14.05 4.09 17.84
N ILE A 113 13.81 4.29 19.14
CA ILE A 113 14.85 4.74 20.07
C ILE A 113 15.97 3.69 20.19
N MET A 114 15.65 2.40 20.36
CA MET A 114 16.67 1.35 20.44
C MET A 114 17.47 1.19 19.13
N THR A 115 16.84 1.32 17.96
CA THR A 115 17.54 1.21 16.67
C THR A 115 18.52 2.38 16.44
N ILE A 116 18.16 3.60 16.87
CA ILE A 116 19.03 4.77 16.74
C ILE A 116 20.21 4.71 17.73
N PHE A 117 20.00 4.25 18.96
CA PHE A 117 21.09 4.07 19.93
C PHE A 117 21.98 2.84 19.65
N GLY A 118 21.43 1.78 19.04
CA GLY A 118 22.19 0.59 18.65
C GLY A 118 23.16 0.85 17.49
N LEU A 119 22.81 1.73 16.56
CA LEU A 119 23.67 2.06 15.41
C LEU A 119 24.79 3.05 15.75
N ALA A 120 24.61 3.90 16.77
CA ALA A 120 25.65 4.81 17.25
C ALA A 120 26.66 4.15 18.21
N GLY A 121 26.32 3.00 18.82
CA GLY A 121 27.13 2.36 19.86
C GLY A 121 28.19 1.36 19.36
N ILE A 122 28.11 0.87 18.13
CA ILE A 122 29.03 -0.19 17.62
C ILE A 122 30.21 0.42 16.82
N GLY A 123 30.19 1.72 16.54
CA GLY A 123 31.27 2.41 15.81
C GLY A 123 32.51 2.79 16.63
N ALA A 124 32.48 2.66 17.97
CA ALA A 124 33.53 3.19 18.85
C ALA A 124 34.45 2.12 19.49
N THR A 125 34.24 0.82 19.23
CA THR A 125 35.07 -0.24 19.83
C THR A 125 36.11 -0.85 18.89
N MET A 126 36.03 -0.61 17.57
CA MET A 126 36.99 -1.15 16.60
C MET A 126 38.22 -0.25 16.33
N THR A 127 38.44 0.80 17.12
CA THR A 127 39.68 1.59 17.06
C THR A 127 40.63 1.35 18.24
N PHE A 128 40.27 0.50 19.21
CA PHE A 128 41.11 0.21 20.38
C PHE A 128 41.97 -1.07 20.28
N LEU A 129 42.01 -1.74 19.12
CA LEU A 129 42.92 -2.88 18.87
C LEU A 129 44.01 -2.59 17.84
N VAL A 130 44.22 -1.31 17.50
CA VAL A 130 45.39 -0.85 16.73
C VAL A 130 46.10 0.24 17.53
N MET A 131 46.61 -0.13 18.70
CA MET A 131 47.74 0.52 19.38
C MET A 131 48.44 -0.50 20.26
#